data_AF-A0A2M7SYC1-F1
#
_entry.id   AF-A0A2M7SYC1-F1
#
_cell.length_a   1.000
_cell.length_b   1.000
_cell.length_c   1.000
_cell.angle_alpha   90.00
_cell.angle_beta   90.00
_cell.angle_gamma   90.00
#
_symmetry.space_group_name_H-M   'P 1'
#
loop_
_entity.id
_entity.type
_entity.pdbx_description
1 polymer ?
#
loop_
_entity_poly.entity_id
_entity_poly.type
_entity_poly.pdbx_seq_one_letter_code
_entity_poly.pdbx_strand_id
1 'polypeptide(L)'
;MKKIAISKELGGGLALVFAALAALLFVNFGGAELYTHIFEIPVGMGKDFHKLINDGLMALFFLLVGIELRRERAVGELKDARH
;
A
#
# COMPACT_ATOMS: atom_id res chain seq x y z
N MET A 1 15.61 -23.17 -17.43
CA MET A 1 14.63 -22.61 -16.47
C MET A 1 15.25 -21.38 -15.81
N LYS A 2 14.85 -20.18 -16.23
CA LYS A 2 15.43 -18.91 -15.78
C LYS A 2 14.95 -18.69 -14.34
N LYS A 3 15.86 -18.78 -13.36
CA LYS A 3 15.54 -18.49 -11.94
C LYS A 3 14.91 -17.10 -11.90
N ILE A 4 13.68 -17.02 -11.40
CA ILE A 4 13.02 -15.77 -11.03
C ILE A 4 13.83 -15.23 -9.85
N ALA A 5 14.94 -14.53 -10.14
CA ALA A 5 15.65 -13.74 -9.16
C ALA A 5 14.78 -12.51 -8.93
N ILE A 6 13.98 -12.55 -7.88
CA ILE A 6 13.20 -11.39 -7.44
C ILE A 6 14.22 -10.36 -6.94
N SER A 7 14.63 -9.43 -7.81
CA SER A 7 15.37 -8.25 -7.38
C SER A 7 14.54 -7.52 -6.33
N LYS A 8 15.19 -6.96 -5.30
CA LYS A 8 14.51 -6.29 -4.18
C LYS A 8 13.50 -5.21 -4.63
N GLU A 9 13.77 -4.58 -5.77
CA GLU A 9 12.89 -3.60 -6.44
C GLU A 9 11.61 -4.22 -7.03
N LEU A 10 11.67 -5.45 -7.54
CA LEU A 10 10.52 -6.19 -8.08
C LEU A 10 9.65 -6.82 -6.99
N GLY A 11 10.19 -7.03 -5.80
CA GLY A 11 9.48 -7.68 -4.69
C GLY A 11 8.23 -6.93 -4.24
N GLY A 12 8.32 -5.59 -4.13
CA GLY A 12 7.18 -4.76 -3.73
C GLY A 12 6.04 -4.77 -4.74
N GLY A 13 6.37 -4.64 -6.03
CA GLY A 13 5.38 -4.69 -7.11
C GLY A 13 4.66 -6.03 -7.22
N LEU A 14 5.39 -7.14 -7.11
CA LEU A 14 4.80 -8.47 -7.11
C LEU A 14 3.92 -8.73 -5.89
N ALA A 15 4.32 -8.27 -4.70
CA ALA A 15 3.52 -8.39 -3.49
C ALA A 15 2.18 -7.64 -3.61
N LEU A 16 2.18 -6.45 -4.23
CA LEU A 16 0.97 -5.67 -4.50
C LEU A 16 0.02 -6.41 -5.44
N VAL A 17 0.53 -6.91 -6.56
CA VAL A 17 -0.29 -7.68 -7.53
C VAL A 17 -0.86 -8.92 -6.88
N PHE A 18 -0.05 -9.65 -6.10
CA PHE A 18 -0.51 -10.83 -5.37
C PHE A 18 -1.60 -10.49 -4.35
N ALA A 19 -1.43 -9.43 -3.55
CA ALA A 19 -2.44 -9.00 -2.58
C ALA A 19 -3.77 -8.61 -3.24
N ALA A 20 -3.72 -7.91 -4.38
CA ALA A 20 -4.91 -7.53 -5.14
C ALA A 20 -5.65 -8.76 -5.69
N LEU A 21 -4.92 -9.71 -6.29
CA LEU A 21 -5.50 -10.96 -6.79
C LEU A 21 -6.08 -11.81 -5.65
N ALA A 22 -5.38 -11.90 -4.51
CA ALA A 22 -5.85 -12.62 -3.34
C ALA A 22 -7.15 -12.02 -2.80
N ALA A 23 -7.26 -10.69 -2.71
CA ALA A 23 -8.49 -10.02 -2.29
C ALA A 23 -9.66 -10.28 -3.26
N LEU A 24 -9.41 -10.20 -4.57
CA LEU A 24 -10.43 -10.50 -5.58
C LEU A 24 -10.92 -11.94 -5.46
N LEU A 25 -10.00 -12.92 -5.41
CA LEU A 25 -10.38 -14.32 -5.26
C LEU A 25 -11.15 -14.53 -3.95
N PHE A 26 -10.65 -14.01 -2.84
CA PHE A 26 -11.29 -14.16 -1.53
C PHE A 26 -12.76 -13.72 -1.51
N VAL A 27 -13.06 -12.54 -2.08
CA VAL A 27 -14.43 -12.03 -2.15
C VAL A 27 -15.30 -12.85 -3.10
N ASN A 28 -14.77 -13.29 -4.24
CA ASN A 28 -15.52 -14.07 -5.23
C ASN A 28 -15.82 -15.51 -4.79
N PHE A 29 -15.03 -16.09 -3.89
CA PHE A 29 -15.21 -17.47 -3.40
C PHE A 29 -16.03 -17.57 -2.10
N GLY A 30 -16.82 -16.54 -1.76
CA GLY A 30 -17.72 -16.55 -0.60
C GLY A 30 -17.17 -15.88 0.67
N GLY A 31 -15.98 -15.27 0.60
CA GLY A 31 -15.43 -14.45 1.69
C GLY A 31 -16.01 -13.03 1.76
N ALA A 32 -16.96 -12.68 0.89
CA ALA A 32 -17.51 -11.33 0.77
C ALA A 32 -18.12 -10.80 2.07
N GLU A 33 -18.98 -11.58 2.73
CA GLU A 33 -19.65 -11.18 3.97
C GLU A 33 -18.66 -10.99 5.13
N LEU A 34 -17.66 -11.87 5.24
CA LEU A 34 -16.59 -11.73 6.22
C LEU A 34 -15.71 -10.51 5.92
N TYR A 35 -15.40 -10.26 4.65
CA TYR A 35 -14.64 -9.09 4.21
C TYR A 35 -15.37 -7.80 4.61
N THR A 36 -16.65 -7.67 4.27
CA THR A 36 -17.45 -6.48 4.63
C THR A 36 -17.58 -6.33 6.12
N HIS A 37 -17.90 -7.41 6.87
CA HIS A 37 -18.05 -7.32 8.31
C HIS A 37 -16.79 -6.86 9.03
N ILE A 38 -15.60 -7.34 8.63
CA ILE A 38 -14.33 -6.90 9.24
C ILE A 38 -14.09 -5.42 9.00
N PHE A 39 -14.37 -4.94 7.78
CA PHE A 39 -14.10 -3.55 7.40
C PHE A 39 -15.14 -2.55 7.94
N GLU A 40 -16.36 -3.01 8.20
CA GLU A 40 -17.45 -2.26 8.82
C GLU A 40 -17.41 -2.28 10.36
N ILE A 41 -16.43 -2.97 10.99
CA ILE A 41 -16.29 -2.95 12.45
C ILE A 41 -16.15 -1.48 12.89
N PRO A 42 -17.07 -0.97 13.73
CA PRO A 42 -16.98 0.38 14.20
C PRO A 42 -15.78 0.50 15.13
N VAL A 43 -14.80 1.31 14.73
CA VAL A 43 -13.75 1.77 15.62
C VAL A 43 -14.19 3.14 16.11
N GLY A 44 -14.16 3.36 17.44
CA GLY A 44 -14.79 4.52 18.08
C GLY A 44 -14.58 5.88 17.38
N MET A 45 -15.48 6.83 17.64
CA MET A 45 -15.63 8.11 16.91
C MET A 45 -16.29 7.99 15.53
N GLY A 46 -17.17 7.01 15.32
CA GLY A 46 -18.02 6.91 14.12
C GLY A 46 -17.23 6.70 12.83
N LYS A 47 -16.03 6.09 12.92
CA LYS A 47 -15.23 5.70 11.77
C LYS A 47 -15.24 4.19 11.66
N ASP A 48 -15.45 3.69 10.45
CA ASP A 48 -15.34 2.25 10.22
C ASP A 48 -13.86 1.85 10.18
N PHE A 49 -13.56 0.60 10.55
CA PHE A 49 -12.21 0.06 10.58
C PHE A 49 -11.49 0.23 9.23
N HIS A 50 -12.24 0.11 8.13
CA HIS A 50 -11.76 0.39 6.78
C HIS A 50 -11.14 1.77 6.64
N LYS A 51 -11.82 2.80 7.14
CA LYS A 51 -11.37 4.18 7.04
C LYS A 51 -10.11 4.42 7.86
N LEU A 52 -10.03 3.83 9.05
CA LEU A 52 -8.85 3.93 9.90
C LEU A 52 -7.62 3.33 9.22
N ILE A 53 -7.74 2.12 8.67
CA ILE A 53 -6.64 1.46 7.96
C ILE A 53 -6.24 2.27 6.73
N ASN A 54 -7.20 2.74 5.93
CA ASN A 54 -6.90 3.52 4.73
C ASN A 54 -6.16 4.83 5.08
N ASP A 55 -6.69 5.61 6.03
CA ASP A 55 -6.05 6.86 6.47
C ASP A 55 -4.66 6.59 7.07
N GLY A 56 -4.51 5.52 7.86
CA GLY A 56 -3.24 5.16 8.51
C GLY A 56 -2.17 4.65 7.52
N LEU A 57 -2.54 3.75 6.62
CA LEU A 57 -1.63 3.26 5.57
C LEU A 57 -1.25 4.38 4.60
N MET A 58 -2.18 5.26 4.24
CA MET A 58 -1.89 6.44 3.43
C MET A 58 -0.96 7.41 4.16
N ALA A 59 -1.15 7.63 5.46
CA ALA A 59 -0.23 8.45 6.25
C ALA A 59 1.20 7.89 6.26
N LEU A 60 1.36 6.58 6.42
CA LEU A 60 2.67 5.92 6.33
C LEU A 60 3.27 6.00 4.92
N PHE A 61 2.46 5.79 3.88
CA PHE A 61 2.89 5.92 2.49
C PHE A 61 3.39 7.35 2.21
N PHE A 62 2.60 8.36 2.56
CA PHE A 62 2.98 9.76 2.37
C PHE A 62 4.17 10.19 3.24
N LEU A 63 4.32 9.62 4.43
CA LEU A 63 5.51 9.84 5.26
C LEU A 63 6.77 9.33 4.55
N LEU A 64 6.73 8.10 4.03
CA LEU A 64 7.86 7.51 3.30
C LEU A 64 8.19 8.32 2.04
N VAL A 65 7.17 8.65 1.25
CA VAL A 65 7.31 9.51 0.06
C VAL A 65 7.85 10.89 0.44
N GLY A 66 7.40 11.47 1.54
CA GLY A 66 7.86 12.77 2.03
C GLY A 66 9.33 12.75 2.47
N ILE A 67 9.77 11.67 3.11
CA ILE A 67 11.19 11.46 3.47
C ILE A 67 12.04 11.32 2.21
N GLU A 68 11.59 10.52 1.24
CA GLU A 68 12.31 10.34 -0.02
C GLU A 68 12.37 11.65 -0.81
N LEU A 69 11.27 12.39 -0.90
CA LEU A 69 11.23 13.71 -1.53
C LEU A 69 12.19 14.69 -0.84
N ARG A 70 12.24 14.70 0.49
CA ARG A 70 13.21 15.53 1.24
C ARG A 70 14.66 15.12 0.95
N ARG A 71 14.93 13.82 0.83
CA ARG A 71 16.26 13.30 0.45
C ARG A 71 16.63 13.72 -0.98
N GLU A 72 15.72 13.56 -1.93
CA GLU A 72 15.93 13.94 -3.33
C GLU A 72 16.18 15.44 -3.50
N ARG A 73 15.48 16.29 -2.75
CA ARG A 73 15.73 17.74 -2.76
C ARG A 73 17.09 18.13 -2.17
N ALA A 74 17.61 17.36 -1.21
CA ALA A 74 18.86 17.68 -0.53
C ALA A 74 20.10 17.19 -1.30
N VAL A 75 20.05 15.98 -1.85
CA VAL A 75 21.21 15.28 -2.43
C VAL A 75 20.92 14.57 -3.75
N GLY A 76 19.67 14.52 -4.20
CA GLY A 76 19.27 13.80 -5.40
C GLY A 76 19.04 14.72 -6.60
N GLU A 77 18.38 14.16 -7.61
CA GLU A 77 18.11 14.81 -8.90
C GLU A 77 17.24 16.07 -8.78
N LEU A 78 16.40 16.16 -7.73
CA LEU A 78 15.55 17.33 -7.46
C LEU A 78 16.29 18.48 -6.76
N LYS A 79 17.59 18.34 -6.49
CA LYS A 79 18.41 19.39 -5.88
C LYS A 79 18.63 20.59 -6.81
N ASP A 80 18.78 20.34 -8.12
CA ASP A 80 19.00 21.40 -9.11
C ASP A 80 17.74 21.55 -9.97
N ALA A 81 16.86 22.46 -9.56
CA ALA A 81 15.62 22.75 -10.29
C ALA A 81 15.86 23.51 -11.62
N ARG A 82 17.08 23.49 -12.15
CA ARG A 82 17.49 24.20 -13.36
C ARG A 82 17.71 23.22 -14.53
N HIS A 83 16.58 22.78 -15.08
CA HIS A 83 16.40 22.62 -16.51
C HIS A 83 15.14 23.37 -16.92
#